data_AF-A0A925VPL2-F1
#
_entry.id   AF-A0A925VPL2-F1
#
_cell.length_a   1.000
_cell.length_b   1.000
_cell.length_c   1.000
_cell.angle_alpha   90.00
_cell.angle_beta   90.00
_cell.angle_gamma   90.00
#
_symmetry.space_group_name_H-M   'P 1'
#
loop_
_entity.id
_entity.type
_entity.pdbx_description
1 polymer ?
#
loop_
_entity_poly.entity_id
_entity_poly.type
_entity_poly.pdbx_seq_one_letter_code
_entity_poly.pdbx_strand_id
1 'polypeptide(L)'
;MQRYLARSVALLVAVLALAPVPPSILAQAGERCFPETGFCITGEIRQFWERNGGLPVFGFPIGPQQEAQVEGQPRQVQWFERNRLELHPENRAPYNVLVGRLGADRLEQQGRAWQGFAKSQAQPGCRFYPETGHNVCGAFLATYGRRGLELDDRRSITEAESLALWGLPLSDAQQETLGDGRSYTVQWFERARLE
;
A
#
# COMPACT_ATOMS: atom_id res chain seq x y z
N MET A 1 33.40 -6.54 88.87
CA MET A 1 32.06 -6.22 88.33
C MET A 1 32.20 -5.79 86.87
N GLN A 2 31.80 -6.68 85.96
CA GLN A 2 31.08 -6.42 84.70
C GLN A 2 31.46 -5.15 83.89
N ARG A 3 31.86 -5.30 82.61
CA ARG A 3 31.00 -4.98 81.44
C ARG A 3 31.72 -4.88 80.06
N TYR A 4 31.15 -5.65 79.12
CA TYR A 4 30.88 -5.41 77.69
C TYR A 4 31.97 -5.51 76.59
N LEU A 5 31.74 -6.52 75.73
CA LEU A 5 32.09 -6.62 74.31
C LEU A 5 31.49 -5.45 73.48
N ALA A 6 32.20 -5.01 72.45
CA ALA A 6 31.56 -4.45 71.25
C ALA A 6 32.43 -4.76 70.02
N ARG A 7 31.93 -5.66 69.16
CA ARG A 7 32.46 -5.94 67.83
C ARG A 7 31.99 -4.83 66.89
N SER A 8 32.92 -4.11 66.25
CA SER A 8 32.61 -3.12 65.23
C SER A 8 32.20 -3.82 63.92
N VAL A 9 30.93 -3.68 63.53
CA VAL A 9 30.44 -4.04 62.19
C VAL A 9 30.59 -2.81 61.31
N ALA A 10 31.46 -2.86 60.31
CA ALA A 10 31.58 -1.80 59.30
C ALA A 10 30.44 -1.95 58.28
N LEU A 11 29.58 -0.93 58.20
CA LEU A 11 28.49 -0.85 57.23
C LEU A 11 29.05 -0.32 55.90
N LEU A 12 29.00 -1.14 54.84
CA LEU A 12 29.35 -0.74 53.48
C LEU A 12 28.09 -0.14 52.82
N VAL A 13 28.02 1.18 52.73
CA VAL A 13 26.96 1.89 52.00
C VAL A 13 27.36 1.96 50.53
N ALA A 14 26.72 1.14 49.68
CA ALA A 14 26.84 1.24 48.24
C ALA A 14 26.00 2.40 47.72
N VAL A 15 26.65 3.44 47.19
CA VAL A 15 25.98 4.55 46.50
C VAL A 15 25.61 4.09 45.09
N LEU A 16 24.32 3.86 44.83
CA LEU A 16 23.79 3.68 43.48
C LEU A 16 23.76 5.03 42.75
N ALA A 17 24.63 5.21 41.77
CA ALA A 17 24.59 6.34 40.85
C ALA A 17 23.40 6.17 39.88
N LEU A 18 22.39 7.05 39.96
CA LEU A 18 21.38 7.19 38.91
C LEU A 18 22.01 7.90 37.71
N ALA A 19 22.36 7.13 36.67
CA ALA A 19 22.67 7.70 35.36
C ALA A 19 21.35 8.10 34.65
N PRO A 20 21.27 9.26 33.99
CA PRO A 20 20.12 9.63 33.17
C PRO A 20 20.05 8.70 31.95
N VAL A 21 18.98 7.93 31.84
CA VAL A 21 18.69 7.14 30.65
C VAL A 21 18.30 8.12 29.55
N PRO A 22 18.98 8.12 28.37
CA PRO A 22 18.55 8.96 27.26
C PRO A 22 17.13 8.53 26.84
N PRO A 23 16.15 9.44 26.78
CA PRO A 23 14.82 9.10 26.30
C PRO A 23 14.89 9.04 24.78
N SER A 24 15.24 7.89 24.18
CA SER A 24 14.96 7.56 22.76
C SER A 24 15.54 6.19 22.39
N ILE A 25 14.91 5.09 22.81
CA ILE A 25 15.15 3.76 22.20
C ILE A 25 13.83 3.10 21.75
N LEU A 26 12.67 3.67 22.08
CA LEU A 26 11.37 3.07 21.75
C LEU A 26 10.70 3.65 20.49
N ALA A 27 11.24 4.71 19.87
CA ALA A 27 10.64 5.35 18.69
C ALA A 27 11.11 4.78 17.34
N GLN A 28 12.27 4.10 17.29
CA GLN A 28 12.87 3.65 16.02
C GLN A 28 12.35 2.31 15.47
N ALA A 29 11.50 1.58 16.19
CA ALA A 29 11.15 0.21 15.79
C ALA A 29 10.07 0.12 14.69
N GLY A 30 9.50 1.23 14.25
CA GLY A 30 8.33 1.24 13.36
C GLY A 30 8.40 2.18 12.15
N GLU A 31 9.45 2.98 12.02
CA GLU A 31 9.58 4.02 11.00
C GLU A 31 10.82 3.82 10.12
N ARG A 32 10.70 4.14 8.83
CA ARG A 32 11.80 4.18 7.88
C ARG A 32 11.86 5.55 7.23
N CYS A 33 12.95 6.28 7.46
CA CYS A 33 13.17 7.61 6.89
C CYS A 33 14.09 7.56 5.67
N PHE A 34 13.85 8.43 4.69
CA PHE A 34 14.60 8.51 3.44
C PHE A 34 15.34 9.85 3.38
N PRO A 35 16.68 9.87 3.44
CA PRO A 35 17.45 11.12 3.37
C PRO A 35 17.26 11.88 2.05
N GLU A 36 16.88 11.20 0.97
CA GLU A 36 16.67 11.77 -0.36
C GLU A 36 15.49 12.75 -0.40
N THR A 37 14.46 12.51 0.42
CA THR A 37 13.25 13.35 0.44
C THR A 37 12.98 13.98 1.81
N GLY A 38 13.65 13.51 2.86
CA GLY A 38 13.43 13.95 4.24
C GLY A 38 12.14 13.41 4.86
N PHE A 39 11.38 12.56 4.15
CA PHE A 39 10.15 11.98 4.65
C PHE A 39 10.38 10.56 5.19
N CYS A 40 9.47 10.14 6.07
CA CYS A 40 9.48 8.82 6.66
C CYS A 40 8.16 8.10 6.38
N ILE A 41 8.22 6.77 6.36
CA ILE A 41 7.07 5.87 6.29
C ILE A 41 6.98 5.08 7.59
N THR A 42 5.76 4.84 8.07
CA THR A 42 5.52 4.13 9.33
C THR A 42 4.30 3.21 9.24
N GLY A 43 4.07 2.43 10.30
CA GLY A 43 2.84 1.65 10.48
C GLY A 43 2.53 0.66 9.36
N GLU A 44 1.25 0.56 8.99
CA GLU A 44 0.77 -0.36 7.96
C GLU A 44 1.22 0.04 6.55
N ILE A 45 1.32 1.35 6.26
CA ILE A 45 1.85 1.85 4.98
C ILE A 45 3.30 1.39 4.80
N ARG A 46 4.16 1.50 5.83
CA ARG A 46 5.54 0.99 5.75
C ARG A 46 5.58 -0.51 5.49
N GLN A 47 4.80 -1.28 6.25
CA GLN A 47 4.77 -2.74 6.10
C GLN A 47 4.30 -3.15 4.70
N PHE A 48 3.26 -2.51 4.19
CA PHE A 48 2.76 -2.75 2.85
C PHE A 48 3.82 -2.39 1.78
N TRP A 49 4.43 -1.21 1.89
CA TRP A 49 5.47 -0.75 0.97
C TRP A 49 6.65 -1.73 0.94
N GLU A 50 7.13 -2.18 2.11
CA GLU A 50 8.27 -3.10 2.22
C GLU A 50 7.98 -4.48 1.63
N ARG A 51 6.76 -5.01 1.81
CA ARG A 51 6.36 -6.31 1.27
C ARG A 51 6.12 -6.28 -0.23
N ASN A 52 5.55 -5.19 -0.75
CA ASN A 52 5.07 -5.11 -2.12
C ASN A 52 6.07 -4.49 -3.11
N GLY A 53 7.37 -4.72 -2.87
CA GLY A 53 8.45 -4.36 -3.78
C GLY A 53 9.10 -3.00 -3.53
N GLY A 54 8.65 -2.24 -2.53
CA GLY A 54 9.32 -1.06 -2.00
C GLY A 54 9.75 -0.03 -3.04
N LEU A 55 11.02 0.39 -2.96
CA LEU A 55 11.54 1.50 -3.76
C LEU A 55 11.44 1.26 -5.28
N PRO A 56 11.73 0.07 -5.83
CA PRO A 56 11.48 -0.23 -7.25
C PRO A 56 10.03 -0.04 -7.71
N VAL A 57 9.05 -0.29 -6.84
CA VAL A 57 7.62 -0.26 -7.22
C VAL A 57 7.01 1.11 -6.95
N PHE A 58 7.13 1.62 -5.72
CA PHE A 58 6.46 2.83 -5.29
C PHE A 58 7.32 4.09 -5.39
N GLY A 59 8.65 3.92 -5.31
CA GLY A 59 9.60 5.04 -5.22
C GLY A 59 9.68 5.63 -3.81
N PHE A 60 10.33 6.79 -3.70
CA PHE A 60 10.48 7.52 -2.44
C PHE A 60 9.15 8.15 -2.00
N PRO A 61 8.91 8.32 -0.69
CA PRO A 61 7.82 9.16 -0.21
C PRO A 61 8.07 10.61 -0.62
N ILE A 62 7.04 11.27 -1.15
CA ILE A 62 7.10 12.69 -1.58
C ILE A 62 6.33 13.62 -0.63
N GLY A 63 5.87 13.08 0.49
CA GLY A 63 5.18 13.81 1.55
C GLY A 63 5.00 12.96 2.81
N PRO A 64 4.54 13.58 3.91
CA PRO A 64 4.18 12.84 5.12
C PRO A 64 2.91 12.00 4.89
N GLN A 65 2.69 11.01 5.76
CA GLN A 65 1.36 10.42 5.90
C GLN A 65 0.41 11.49 6.44
N GLN A 66 -0.74 11.68 5.79
CA GLN A 66 -1.73 12.69 6.15
C GLN A 66 -3.15 12.23 5.82
N GLU A 67 -4.16 12.92 6.36
CA GLU A 67 -5.55 12.71 5.95
C GLU A 67 -5.81 13.34 4.58
N ALA A 68 -6.56 12.65 3.73
CA ALA A 68 -7.07 13.16 2.46
C ALA A 68 -8.46 12.62 2.15
N GLN A 69 -9.19 13.33 1.28
CA GLN A 69 -10.46 12.85 0.74
C GLN A 69 -10.18 11.86 -0.39
N VAL A 70 -10.56 10.60 -0.20
CA VAL A 70 -10.50 9.53 -1.19
C VAL A 70 -11.90 8.99 -1.38
N GLU A 71 -12.44 9.09 -2.58
CA GLU A 71 -13.79 8.61 -2.91
C GLU A 71 -14.88 9.17 -1.98
N GLY A 72 -14.71 10.43 -1.54
CA GLY A 72 -15.64 11.12 -0.65
C GLY A 72 -15.53 10.73 0.84
N GLN A 73 -14.51 9.95 1.21
CA GLN A 73 -14.24 9.56 2.60
C GLN A 73 -12.87 10.08 3.06
N PRO A 74 -12.75 10.60 4.29
CA PRO A 74 -11.44 10.91 4.88
C PRO A 74 -10.66 9.62 5.13
N ARG A 75 -9.44 9.55 4.59
CA ARG A 75 -8.54 8.40 4.70
C ARG A 75 -7.14 8.86 5.02
N GLN A 76 -6.41 8.06 5.80
CA GLN A 76 -4.97 8.25 5.95
C GLN A 76 -4.26 7.77 4.69
N VAL A 77 -3.45 8.63 4.11
CA VAL A 77 -2.77 8.38 2.84
C VAL A 77 -1.31 8.83 2.91
N GLN A 78 -0.47 8.26 2.06
CA GLN A 78 0.86 8.78 1.80
C GLN A 78 1.18 8.69 0.31
N TRP A 79 1.73 9.78 -0.23
CA TRP A 79 2.15 9.83 -1.62
C TRP A 79 3.61 9.41 -1.77
N PHE A 80 3.85 8.65 -2.83
CA PHE A 80 5.16 8.24 -3.30
C PHE A 80 5.34 8.68 -4.74
N GLU A 81 6.56 8.63 -5.25
CA GLU A 81 6.89 9.03 -6.63
C GLU A 81 6.02 8.35 -7.70
N ARG A 82 5.59 7.09 -7.47
CA ARG A 82 4.87 6.29 -8.47
C ARG A 82 3.45 5.91 -8.10
N ASN A 83 3.05 6.07 -6.83
CA ASN A 83 1.67 5.82 -6.41
C ASN A 83 1.33 6.47 -5.06
N ARG A 84 0.04 6.49 -4.72
CA ARG A 84 -0.45 6.79 -3.36
C ARG A 84 -0.83 5.49 -2.68
N LEU A 85 -0.51 5.36 -1.39
CA LEU A 85 -1.00 4.29 -0.53
C LEU A 85 -2.07 4.84 0.40
N GLU A 86 -3.13 4.07 0.59
CA GLU A 86 -4.36 4.48 1.28
C GLU A 86 -4.70 3.47 2.38
N LEU A 87 -4.99 3.93 3.59
CA LEU A 87 -5.48 3.08 4.69
C LEU A 87 -7.00 3.02 4.68
N HIS A 88 -7.52 1.79 4.55
CA HIS A 88 -8.93 1.41 4.51
C HIS A 88 -9.26 0.53 5.73
N PRO A 89 -9.48 1.11 6.93
CA PRO A 89 -9.71 0.34 8.16
C PRO A 89 -10.99 -0.50 8.14
N GLU A 90 -11.92 -0.21 7.21
CA GLU A 90 -13.10 -1.02 6.96
C GLU A 90 -12.79 -2.39 6.34
N ASN A 91 -11.63 -2.53 5.69
CA ASN A 91 -11.18 -3.80 5.14
C ASN A 91 -10.43 -4.58 6.23
N ARG A 92 -10.57 -5.91 6.21
CA ARG A 92 -9.80 -6.77 7.10
C ARG A 92 -8.34 -6.84 6.62
N ALA A 93 -7.39 -6.65 7.53
CA ALA A 93 -5.98 -6.94 7.25
C ALA A 93 -5.82 -8.38 6.71
N PRO A 94 -4.97 -8.60 5.68
CA PRO A 94 -3.96 -7.67 5.11
C PRO A 94 -4.46 -6.73 3.98
N TYR A 95 -5.77 -6.66 3.70
CA TYR A 95 -6.34 -5.91 2.56
C TYR A 95 -6.75 -4.46 2.90
N ASN A 96 -6.26 -3.95 4.02
CA ASN A 96 -6.58 -2.62 4.54
C ASN A 96 -5.60 -1.53 4.10
N VAL A 97 -4.58 -1.86 3.31
CA VAL A 97 -3.78 -0.87 2.58
C VAL A 97 -4.03 -1.06 1.09
N LEU A 98 -4.56 -0.03 0.43
CA LEU A 98 -4.82 -0.07 -1.00
C LEU A 98 -3.84 0.83 -1.76
N VAL A 99 -3.50 0.40 -2.97
CA VAL A 99 -2.86 1.25 -3.96
C VAL A 99 -3.93 2.18 -4.55
N GLY A 100 -3.60 3.46 -4.70
CA GLY A 100 -4.52 4.46 -5.23
C GLY A 100 -5.03 4.10 -6.62
N ARG A 101 -6.22 4.58 -6.96
CA ARG A 101 -6.95 4.27 -8.20
C ARG A 101 -6.38 5.01 -9.42
N LEU A 102 -5.09 4.82 -9.70
CA LEU A 102 -4.36 5.53 -10.74
C LEU A 102 -5.01 5.43 -12.14
N GLY A 103 -5.63 4.30 -12.47
CA GLY A 103 -6.35 4.14 -13.74
C GLY A 103 -7.62 4.97 -13.80
N ALA A 104 -8.43 4.96 -12.74
CA ALA A 104 -9.62 5.80 -12.61
C ALA A 104 -9.25 7.29 -12.61
N ASP A 105 -8.28 7.69 -11.77
CA ASP A 105 -7.79 9.06 -11.64
C ASP A 105 -7.30 9.59 -13.00
N ARG A 106 -6.62 8.75 -13.78
CA ARG A 106 -6.13 9.12 -15.12
C ARG A 106 -7.26 9.32 -16.12
N LEU A 107 -8.29 8.47 -16.11
CA LEU A 107 -9.47 8.65 -16.96
C LEU A 107 -10.20 9.96 -16.62
N GLU A 108 -10.36 10.25 -15.34
CA GLU A 108 -10.99 11.50 -14.87
C GLU A 108 -10.20 12.74 -15.27
N GLN A 109 -8.87 12.71 -15.15
CA GLN A 109 -7.99 13.79 -15.65
C GLN A 109 -8.12 14.02 -17.16
N GLN A 110 -8.46 12.97 -17.92
CA GLN A 110 -8.73 13.04 -19.35
C GLN A 110 -10.17 13.48 -19.67
N GLY A 111 -11.00 13.76 -18.65
CA GLY A 111 -12.42 14.08 -18.82
C GLY A 111 -13.27 12.89 -19.24
N ARG A 112 -12.80 11.66 -19.04
CA ARG A 112 -13.49 10.42 -19.43
C ARG A 112 -14.25 9.85 -18.23
N ALA A 113 -15.56 10.02 -18.22
CA ALA A 113 -16.45 9.45 -17.21
C ALA A 113 -16.61 7.93 -17.42
N TRP A 114 -15.68 7.14 -16.86
CA TRP A 114 -15.59 5.70 -17.04
C TRP A 114 -16.84 4.94 -16.56
N GLN A 115 -17.59 5.50 -15.61
CA GLN A 115 -18.86 4.95 -15.12
C GLN A 115 -19.92 4.85 -16.23
N GLY A 116 -19.78 5.66 -17.28
CA GLY A 116 -20.65 5.65 -18.47
C GLY A 116 -20.12 4.81 -19.64
N PHE A 117 -19.01 4.10 -19.47
CA PHE A 117 -18.50 3.22 -20.53
C PHE A 117 -19.50 2.10 -20.83
N ALA A 118 -19.51 1.65 -22.09
CA ALA A 118 -20.39 0.59 -22.53
C ALA A 118 -20.08 -0.71 -21.78
N LYS A 119 -21.09 -1.25 -21.11
CA LYS A 119 -21.01 -2.51 -20.37
C LYS A 119 -21.25 -3.69 -21.31
N SER A 120 -20.66 -4.84 -20.99
CA SER A 120 -20.87 -6.09 -21.71
C SER A 120 -21.59 -7.13 -20.85
N GLN A 121 -22.08 -8.18 -21.50
CA GLN A 121 -22.56 -9.37 -20.82
C GLN A 121 -21.39 -10.33 -20.56
N ALA A 122 -21.55 -11.26 -19.63
CA ALA A 122 -20.55 -12.29 -19.39
C ALA A 122 -20.23 -13.09 -20.68
N GLN A 123 -18.95 -13.31 -20.96
CA GLN A 123 -18.49 -14.00 -22.17
C GLN A 123 -17.74 -15.30 -21.84
N PRO A 124 -17.92 -16.38 -22.63
CA PRO A 124 -17.13 -17.60 -22.49
C PRO A 124 -15.62 -17.33 -22.64
N GLY A 125 -14.80 -17.92 -21.76
CA GLY A 125 -13.34 -17.75 -21.80
C GLY A 125 -12.83 -16.42 -21.21
N CYS A 126 -13.71 -15.60 -20.63
CA CYS A 126 -13.37 -14.37 -19.94
C CYS A 126 -13.71 -14.46 -18.44
N ARG A 127 -13.08 -13.61 -17.64
CA ARG A 127 -13.51 -13.29 -16.28
C ARG A 127 -14.44 -12.09 -16.35
N PHE A 128 -15.71 -12.29 -16.03
CA PHE A 128 -16.70 -11.20 -15.97
C PHE A 128 -16.81 -10.65 -14.54
N TYR A 129 -16.81 -9.32 -14.42
CA TYR A 129 -16.97 -8.60 -13.16
C TYR A 129 -18.33 -7.89 -13.15
N PRO A 130 -19.36 -8.45 -12.48
CA PRO A 130 -20.68 -7.84 -12.44
C PRO A 130 -20.72 -6.47 -11.75
N GLU A 131 -19.75 -6.18 -10.88
CA GLU A 131 -19.62 -4.90 -10.17
C GLU A 131 -19.47 -3.73 -11.13
N THR A 132 -18.74 -3.92 -12.23
CA THR A 132 -18.50 -2.89 -13.25
C THR A 132 -19.18 -3.20 -14.57
N GLY A 133 -19.51 -4.47 -14.84
CA GLY A 133 -20.12 -4.94 -16.07
C GLY A 133 -19.11 -5.13 -17.20
N HIS A 134 -17.86 -5.50 -16.87
CA HIS A 134 -16.77 -5.65 -17.84
C HIS A 134 -16.13 -7.03 -17.78
N ASN A 135 -15.57 -7.45 -18.91
CA ASN A 135 -14.85 -8.71 -19.08
C ASN A 135 -13.34 -8.48 -19.15
N VAL A 136 -12.58 -9.36 -18.50
CA VAL A 136 -11.13 -9.48 -18.69
C VAL A 136 -10.87 -10.79 -19.44
N CYS A 137 -10.28 -10.71 -20.63
CA CYS A 137 -10.13 -11.84 -21.56
C CYS A 137 -8.67 -12.01 -22.03
N GLY A 138 -8.37 -13.17 -22.61
CA GLY A 138 -7.13 -13.39 -23.38
C GLY A 138 -5.84 -13.02 -22.63
N ALA A 139 -4.98 -12.21 -23.27
CA ALA A 139 -3.70 -11.79 -22.72
C ALA A 139 -3.84 -10.90 -21.46
N PHE A 140 -4.89 -10.08 -21.39
CA PHE A 140 -5.18 -9.30 -20.19
C PHE A 140 -5.55 -10.23 -19.03
N LEU A 141 -6.39 -11.24 -19.26
CA LEU A 141 -6.76 -12.21 -18.22
C LEU A 141 -5.54 -13.00 -17.73
N ALA A 142 -4.68 -13.43 -18.67
CA ALA A 142 -3.44 -14.12 -18.33
C ALA A 142 -2.50 -13.24 -17.49
N THR A 143 -2.40 -11.94 -17.78
CA THR A 143 -1.58 -10.99 -17.02
C THR A 143 -2.19 -10.69 -15.66
N TYR A 144 -3.49 -10.42 -15.63
CA TYR A 144 -4.27 -10.11 -14.43
C TYR A 144 -4.12 -11.21 -13.38
N GLY A 145 -4.37 -12.48 -13.76
CA GLY A 145 -4.31 -13.60 -12.82
C GLY A 145 -2.90 -14.09 -12.46
N ARG A 146 -1.84 -13.54 -13.06
CA ARG A 146 -0.45 -13.93 -12.77
C ARG A 146 0.30 -12.92 -11.92
N ARG A 147 -0.29 -11.76 -11.65
CA ARG A 147 0.33 -10.69 -10.86
C ARG A 147 -0.64 -10.20 -9.81
N GLY A 148 -0.16 -10.07 -8.59
CA GLY A 148 -0.89 -9.54 -7.46
C GLY A 148 0.07 -8.95 -6.44
N LEU A 149 -0.49 -8.34 -5.40
CA LEU A 149 0.23 -7.95 -4.20
C LEU A 149 0.59 -9.19 -3.37
N GLU A 150 1.68 -9.13 -2.61
CA GLU A 150 2.05 -10.14 -1.62
C GLU A 150 1.34 -9.84 -0.31
N LEU A 151 0.28 -10.59 -0.01
CA LEU A 151 -0.59 -10.32 1.14
C LEU A 151 -0.72 -11.53 2.08
N ASP A 152 -0.53 -12.77 1.62
CA ASP A 152 -0.78 -13.96 2.43
C ASP A 152 0.38 -14.99 2.50
N ASP A 153 1.59 -14.60 2.04
CA ASP A 153 2.82 -15.39 2.00
C ASP A 153 2.69 -16.70 1.16
N ARG A 154 1.70 -16.78 0.26
CA ARG A 154 1.52 -17.92 -0.64
C ARG A 154 2.23 -17.72 -1.96
N ARG A 155 2.74 -18.83 -2.50
CA ARG A 155 3.48 -18.82 -3.77
C ARG A 155 2.60 -18.56 -5.00
N SER A 156 1.29 -18.80 -4.90
CA SER A 156 0.33 -18.63 -6.00
C SER A 156 -0.50 -17.38 -5.79
N ILE A 157 -0.55 -16.51 -6.80
CA ILE A 157 -1.38 -15.32 -6.78
C ILE A 157 -2.86 -15.72 -6.73
N THR A 158 -3.56 -15.20 -5.73
CA THR A 158 -5.00 -15.31 -5.60
C THR A 158 -5.71 -14.23 -6.41
N GLU A 159 -7.01 -14.43 -6.66
CA GLU A 159 -7.82 -13.39 -7.28
C GLU A 159 -7.88 -12.11 -6.42
N ALA A 160 -7.96 -12.26 -5.10
CA ALA A 160 -8.00 -11.12 -4.19
C ALA A 160 -6.73 -10.26 -4.28
N GLU A 161 -5.56 -10.89 -4.42
CA GLU A 161 -4.29 -10.19 -4.61
C GLU A 161 -4.17 -9.53 -5.99
N SER A 162 -4.71 -10.18 -7.02
CA SER A 162 -4.82 -9.59 -8.37
C SER A 162 -5.71 -8.35 -8.33
N LEU A 163 -6.86 -8.45 -7.67
CA LEU A 163 -7.80 -7.35 -7.48
C LEU A 163 -7.18 -6.21 -6.65
N ALA A 164 -6.40 -6.52 -5.62
CA ALA A 164 -5.75 -5.50 -4.81
C ALA A 164 -4.64 -4.75 -5.59
N LEU A 165 -3.96 -5.41 -6.53
CA LEU A 165 -2.97 -4.77 -7.42
C LEU A 165 -3.63 -3.94 -8.53
N TRP A 166 -4.54 -4.54 -9.29
CA TRP A 166 -5.09 -3.96 -10.52
C TRP A 166 -6.39 -3.19 -10.30
N GLY A 167 -7.18 -3.61 -9.33
CA GLY A 167 -8.58 -3.20 -9.17
C GLY A 167 -9.53 -3.89 -10.13
N LEU A 168 -10.80 -3.46 -10.07
CA LEU A 168 -11.82 -3.93 -11.00
C LEU A 168 -11.55 -3.39 -12.41
N PRO A 169 -11.91 -4.13 -13.48
CA PRO A 169 -11.87 -3.57 -14.83
C PRO A 169 -12.87 -2.43 -14.96
N LEU A 170 -12.43 -1.31 -15.52
CA LEU A 170 -13.25 -0.13 -15.82
C LEU A 170 -13.69 -0.08 -17.28
N SER A 171 -13.17 -0.97 -18.11
CA SER A 171 -13.57 -1.14 -19.51
C SER A 171 -13.39 -2.59 -19.94
N ASP A 172 -14.00 -2.95 -21.05
CA ASP A 172 -13.50 -4.08 -21.86
C ASP A 172 -12.20 -3.66 -22.59
N ALA A 173 -11.53 -4.63 -23.21
CA ALA A 173 -10.40 -4.35 -24.08
C ALA A 173 -10.85 -3.53 -25.31
N GLN A 174 -10.14 -2.44 -25.61
CA GLN A 174 -10.50 -1.49 -26.66
C GLN A 174 -9.26 -0.94 -27.38
N GLN A 175 -9.42 -0.52 -28.63
CA GLN A 175 -8.33 0.15 -29.36
C GLN A 175 -8.26 1.62 -28.94
N GLU A 176 -7.09 2.09 -28.50
CA GLU A 176 -6.81 3.50 -28.24
C GLU A 176 -5.57 3.96 -29.01
N THR A 177 -5.56 5.22 -29.43
CA THR A 177 -4.35 5.88 -29.94
C THR A 177 -3.68 6.60 -28.78
N LEU A 178 -2.43 6.25 -28.48
CA LEU A 178 -1.70 6.80 -27.34
C LEU A 178 -0.83 8.00 -27.76
N GLY A 179 -0.11 8.57 -26.80
CA GLY A 179 0.64 9.82 -26.98
C GLY A 179 1.77 9.75 -28.01
N ASP A 180 2.19 8.55 -28.42
CA ASP A 180 3.15 8.31 -29.50
C ASP A 180 2.51 8.24 -30.90
N GLY A 181 1.17 8.39 -30.98
CA GLY A 181 0.40 8.32 -32.20
C GLY A 181 0.12 6.90 -32.70
N ARG A 182 0.54 5.85 -31.97
CA ARG A 182 0.28 4.46 -32.34
C ARG A 182 -0.99 3.95 -31.68
N SER A 183 -1.63 2.97 -32.33
CA SER A 183 -2.81 2.30 -31.79
C SER A 183 -2.41 1.06 -31.01
N TYR A 184 -2.95 0.93 -29.80
CA TYR A 184 -2.76 -0.17 -28.88
C TYR A 184 -4.10 -0.75 -28.47
N THR A 185 -4.15 -2.06 -28.21
CA THR A 185 -5.27 -2.64 -27.47
C THR A 185 -5.02 -2.36 -26.01
N VAL A 186 -5.92 -1.62 -25.36
CA VAL A 186 -5.79 -1.26 -23.96
C VAL A 186 -6.98 -1.76 -23.17
N GLN A 187 -6.76 -2.02 -21.88
CA GLN A 187 -7.83 -2.23 -20.93
C GLN A 187 -7.57 -1.40 -19.68
N TRP A 188 -8.59 -0.67 -19.24
CA TRP A 188 -8.53 0.15 -18.03
C TRP A 188 -9.01 -0.65 -16.83
N PHE A 189 -8.33 -0.46 -15.71
CA PHE A 189 -8.68 -0.98 -14.40
C PHE A 189 -8.65 0.18 -13.40
N GLU A 190 -9.20 -0.01 -12.21
CA GLU A 190 -9.21 1.07 -11.21
C GLU A 190 -7.80 1.59 -10.92
N ARG A 191 -6.80 0.69 -10.82
CA ARG A 191 -5.45 1.03 -10.35
C ARG A 191 -4.40 1.00 -11.46
N ALA A 192 -4.79 0.68 -12.70
CA ALA A 192 -3.86 0.55 -13.82
C ALA A 192 -4.52 0.69 -15.19
N ARG A 193 -3.68 0.85 -16.21
CA ARG A 193 -3.99 0.52 -17.60
C ARG A 193 -3.03 -0.57 -18.06
N LEU A 194 -3.54 -1.57 -18.77
CA LEU A 194 -2.74 -2.54 -19.51
C LEU A 194 -2.83 -2.25 -21.01
N GLU A 195 -1.75 -2.48 -21.75
CA GLU A 195 -1.63 -2.28 -23.21
C GLU A 195 -0.76 -3.35 -23.88
#